data_AF-A0A973YI75-F1
#
_entry.id   AF-A0A973YI75-F1
#
_cell.length_a   1.000
_cell.length_b   1.000
_cell.length_c   1.000
_cell.angle_alpha   90.00
_cell.angle_beta   90.00
_cell.angle_gamma   90.00
#
_symmetry.space_group_name_H-M   'P 1'
#
loop_
_entity.id
_entity.type
_entity.pdbx_description
1 polymer ?
#
loop_
_entity_poly.entity_id
_entity_poly.type
_entity_poly.pdbx_seq_one_letter_code
_entity_poly.pdbx_strand_id
1 'polypeptide(L)' 'PALYAPSECCFHYVKSPLRLANLKDFYLTPRECFNSAIVFTTKNRTKICANPEEPWVQRAVVKLQKKKERHA' A
#
# COMPACT_ATOMS: atom_id res chain seq x y z
N PRO A 1 20.45 7.22 14.71
CA PRO A 1 20.15 6.43 13.51
C PRO A 1 20.01 4.95 13.86
N ALA A 2 18.82 4.36 13.69
CA ALA A 2 18.61 2.93 13.95
C ALA A 2 19.18 2.13 12.77
N LEU A 3 20.42 1.66 12.92
CA LEU A 3 21.18 0.98 11.86
C LEU A 3 20.64 -0.42 11.50
N TYR A 4 19.64 -0.93 12.23
CA TYR A 4 19.08 -2.27 12.07
C TYR A 4 17.56 -2.31 12.33
N ALA A 5 16.82 -1.34 11.79
CA ALA A 5 15.36 -1.48 11.78
C ALA A 5 14.98 -2.55 10.74
N PRO A 6 14.19 -3.59 11.12
CA PRO A 6 13.76 -4.59 10.17
C PRO A 6 12.91 -3.94 9.08
N SER A 7 13.21 -4.26 7.81
CA SER A 7 12.41 -3.83 6.68
C SER A 7 10.99 -4.38 6.79
N GLU A 8 9.99 -3.51 6.63
CA GLU A 8 8.60 -3.95 6.63
C GLU A 8 8.27 -4.62 5.29
N CYS A 9 8.20 -5.95 5.31
CA CYS A 9 7.86 -6.77 4.15
C CYS A 9 6.48 -7.42 4.26
N CYS A 10 5.90 -7.77 3.12
CA CYS A 10 4.63 -8.46 3.03
C CYS A 10 4.83 -9.95 2.70
N PHE A 11 4.29 -10.83 3.54
CA PHE A 11 4.30 -12.28 3.31
C PHE A 11 3.00 -12.78 2.67
N HIS A 12 1.93 -12.00 2.78
CA HIS A 12 0.60 -12.34 2.26
C HIS A 12 -0.09 -11.09 1.73
N TYR A 13 -0.96 -11.29 0.73
CA TYR A 13 -1.80 -10.25 0.18
C TYR A 13 -3.24 -10.40 0.65
N VAL A 14 -3.95 -9.27 0.77
CA VAL A 14 -5.39 -9.28 0.91
C VAL A 14 -6.03 -9.89 -0.34
N LYS A 15 -6.92 -10.86 -0.14
CA LYS A 15 -7.60 -11.56 -1.23
C LYS A 15 -8.79 -10.79 -1.80
N SER A 16 -9.40 -9.93 -0.98
CA SER A 16 -10.62 -9.22 -1.34
C SER A 16 -10.35 -7.74 -1.61
N PRO A 17 -11.00 -7.14 -2.62
CA PRO A 17 -10.89 -5.71 -2.88
C PRO A 17 -11.32 -4.87 -1.69
N LEU A 18 -10.54 -3.83 -1.40
CA LEU A 18 -10.87 -2.88 -0.34
C LEU A 18 -11.79 -1.78 -0.84
N ARG A 19 -12.68 -1.29 0.04
CA ARG A 19 -13.47 -0.09 -0.27
C ARG A 19 -12.54 1.11 -0.36
N LEU A 20 -12.41 1.69 -1.57
CA LEU A 20 -11.54 2.83 -1.84
C LEU A 20 -11.78 4.05 -0.94
N ALA A 21 -12.99 4.21 -0.40
CA ALA A 21 -13.33 5.28 0.52
C ALA A 21 -12.62 5.18 1.89
N ASN A 22 -12.13 3.99 2.25
CA ASN A 22 -11.44 3.72 3.50
C ASN A 22 -9.92 3.86 3.39
N LEU A 23 -9.39 3.91 2.16
CA LEU A 23 -7.97 4.09 1.91
C LEU A 23 -7.57 5.55 2.10
N LYS A 24 -6.47 5.77 2.80
CA LYS A 24 -5.90 7.09 3.08
C LYS A 24 -4.65 7.34 2.25
N ASP A 25 -3.73 6.39 2.24
CA ASP A 25 -2.46 6.49 1.52
C ASP A 25 -1.95 5.11 1.09
N PHE A 26 -0.85 5.07 0.35
CA PHE A 26 -0.13 3.86 -0.03
C PHE A 26 1.38 4.08 -0.15
N TYR A 27 2.15 3.00 -0.06
CA TYR A 27 3.57 2.96 -0.41
C TYR A 27 3.95 1.60 -0.97
N LEU A 28 5.09 1.53 -1.64
CA LEU A 28 5.69 0.27 -2.08
C LEU A 28 6.57 -0.29 -0.97
N THR A 29 6.57 -1.62 -0.81
CA THR A 29 7.56 -2.28 0.05
C THR A 29 8.99 -1.99 -0.43
N PRO A 30 9.97 -2.01 0.48
CA PRO A 30 11.39 -1.88 0.11
C PRO A 30 11.82 -2.94 -0.91
N ARG A 31 12.86 -2.63 -1.71
CA ARG A 31 13.35 -3.52 -2.77
C ARG A 31 14.01 -4.80 -2.24
N GLU A 32 14.42 -4.78 -0.98
CA GLU A 32 15.04 -5.90 -0.26
C GLU A 32 14.00 -6.97 0.10
N CYS A 33 12.70 -6.65 0.04
CA CYS A 33 11.65 -7.64 0.25
C CYS A 33 11.56 -8.57 -0.95
N PHE A 34 11.51 -9.88 -0.68
CA PHE A 34 11.34 -10.90 -1.72
C PHE A 34 10.06 -10.71 -2.54
N ASN A 35 8.98 -10.28 -1.87
CA ASN A 35 7.70 -10.00 -2.48
C ASN A 35 7.47 -8.49 -2.60
N SER A 36 7.26 -8.00 -3.82
CA SER A 36 6.83 -6.63 -4.06
C SER A 36 5.36 -6.46 -3.69
N ALA A 37 5.04 -5.48 -2.84
CA ALA A 37 3.68 -5.20 -2.43
C ALA A 37 3.36 -3.70 -2.45
N ILE A 38 2.10 -3.39 -2.73
CA ILE A 38 1.51 -2.10 -2.38
C ILE A 38 0.95 -2.23 -0.96
N VAL A 39 1.47 -1.44 -0.03
CA VAL A 39 0.92 -1.33 1.32
C VAL A 39 -0.03 -0.16 1.38
N PHE A 40 -1.32 -0.44 1.52
CA PHE A 40 -2.32 0.58 1.77
C PHE A 40 -2.38 0.93 3.25
N THR A 41 -2.41 2.23 3.55
CA THR A 41 -2.77 2.75 4.87
C THR A 41 -4.22 3.21 4.84
N THR A 42 -5.04 2.66 5.72
CA THR A 42 -6.45 3.05 5.85
C THR A 42 -6.61 4.28 6.74
N LYS A 43 -7.82 4.86 6.76
CA LYS A 43 -8.16 6.00 7.65
C LYS A 43 -7.99 5.67 9.14
N ASN A 44 -8.24 4.42 9.54
CA ASN A 44 -7.98 3.92 10.89
C ASN A 44 -6.53 3.46 11.13
N ARG A 45 -5.59 3.86 10.25
CA ARG A 45 -4.14 3.59 10.35
C ARG A 45 -3.75 2.10 10.23
N THR A 46 -4.65 1.24 9.78
CA THR A 46 -4.32 -0.15 9.47
C THR A 46 -3.49 -0.21 8.18
N LYS A 47 -2.42 -1.02 8.20
CA LYS A 47 -1.59 -1.33 7.04
C LYS A 47 -2.06 -2.64 6.41
N ILE A 48 -2.28 -2.63 5.10
CA ILE A 48 -2.78 -3.79 4.37
C ILE A 48 -1.91 -4.02 3.14
N CYS A 49 -1.27 -5.19 3.08
CA CYS A 49 -0.52 -5.65 1.93
C CYS A 49 -1.45 -6.06 0.78
N ALA A 50 -1.21 -5.55 -0.42
CA ALA A 50 -1.97 -5.87 -1.62
C ALA A 50 -1.05 -6.20 -2.80
N ASN A 51 -1.47 -7.14 -3.63
CA ASN A 51 -0.71 -7.56 -4.80
C ASN A 51 -0.70 -6.44 -5.86
N PRO A 52 0.47 -5.92 -6.29
CA PRO A 52 0.56 -4.89 -7.32
C PRO A 52 -0.04 -5.28 -8.68
N GLU A 53 -0.16 -6.59 -8.95
CA GLU A 53 -0.67 -7.14 -10.20
C GLU A 53 -2.21 -7.17 -10.26
N GLU A 54 -2.89 -6.99 -9.12
CA GLU A 54 -4.35 -7.01 -9.05
C GLU A 54 -4.96 -5.73 -9.65
N PRO A 55 -5.92 -5.82 -10.60
CA PRO A 55 -6.49 -4.64 -11.25
C PRO A 55 -7.12 -3.62 -10.30
N TRP A 56 -7.72 -4.07 -9.19
CA TRP A 56 -8.32 -3.16 -8.22
C TRP A 56 -7.28 -2.38 -7.42
N VAL A 57 -6.08 -2.96 -7.19
CA VAL A 57 -4.95 -2.33 -6.50
C VAL A 57 -4.43 -1.17 -7.34
N GLN A 58 -4.22 -1.41 -8.63
CA GLN A 58 -3.79 -0.38 -9.57
C GLN A 58 -4.79 0.79 -9.64
N ARG A 59 -6.09 0.48 -9.73
CA ARG A 59 -7.15 1.52 -9.67
C ARG A 59 -7.13 2.31 -8.36
N ALA A 60 -6.87 1.64 -7.24
CA ALA A 60 -6.76 2.29 -5.94
C ALA A 60 -5.58 3.27 -5.87
N VAL A 61 -4.40 2.84 -6.33
CA VAL A 61 -3.18 3.65 -6.42
C VAL A 61 -3.42 4.91 -7.24
N VAL A 62 -3.93 4.78 -8.47
CA VAL A 62 -4.21 5.93 -9.35
C VAL A 62 -5.18 6.92 -8.69
N LYS A 63 -6.22 6.42 -8.02
CA LYS A 63 -7.18 7.29 -7.32
C LYS A 63 -6.54 8.04 -6.15
N LEU A 64 -5.65 7.39 -5.40
CA LEU A 64 -4.95 8.01 -4.27
C LEU A 64 -3.91 9.02 -4.75
N GLN A 65 -3.18 8.74 -5.83
CA GLN A 65 -2.25 9.69 -6.46
C GLN A 65 -2.96 10.97 -6.88
N LYS A 66 -4.06 10.85 -7.64
CA LYS A 66 -4.90 12.00 -8.04
C LYS A 66 -5.44 12.79 -6.84
N LYS A 67 -5.69 12.14 -5.70
CA LYS A 67 -6.11 12.81 -4.47
C LYS A 67 -4.96 13.56 -3.79
N LYS A 68 -3.73 13.06 -3.85
CA LYS A 68 -2.54 13.73 -3.31
C LYS A 68 -2.23 15.00 -4.11
N GLU A 69 -2.32 14.94 -5.43
CA GLU A 69 -2.11 16.10 -6.32
C GLU A 69 -3.10 17.24 -6.09
N ARG A 70 -4.37 16.94 -5.75
CA ARG A 70 -5.40 17.96 -5.50
C ARG A 70 -5.26 18.68 -4.17
N HIS A 71 -4.46 18.14 -3.26
CA HIS A 71 -4.23 18.71 -1.93
C HIS A 71 -2.78 19.18 -1.74
N ALA A 72 -1.97 19.12 -2.80
CA ALA A 72 -0.65 19.75 -2.89
C ALA A 72 -0.81 21.18 -3.39
#